data_AF-A0A9E1BBH7-F1
#
_entry.id   AF-A0A9E1BBH7-F1
#
_cell.length_a   1.000
_cell.length_b   1.000
_cell.length_c   1.000
_cell.angle_alpha   90.00
_cell.angle_beta   90.00
_cell.angle_gamma   90.00
#
_symmetry.space_group_name_H-M   'P 1'
#
loop_
_entity.id
_entity.type
_entity.pdbx_description
1 polymer ?
#
loop_
_entity_poly.entity_id
_entity_poly.type
_entity_poly.pdbx_seq_one_letter_code
_entity_poly.pdbx_strand_id
1 'polypeptide(L)'
;MLPHLPNPSSPLWKNRSTIRHDLEEFFGDDDHVRLWAWVGAYDHICLVQLWGIMQDLPRNIPRFTREMKHAWVFVGRPALPPVPENAHDALADARHNVAKFKVCARVFKEKTGMELK
;
A
#
# COMPACT_ATOMS: atom_id res chain seq x y z
N MET A 1 23.38 -3.56 -7.19
CA MET A 1 22.56 -3.40 -5.98
C MET A 1 21.22 -2.82 -6.37
N LEU A 2 20.12 -3.27 -5.79
CA LEU A 2 18.87 -2.51 -5.85
C LEU A 2 19.10 -1.22 -5.02
N PRO A 3 18.92 -0.02 -5.59
CA PRO A 3 19.01 1.21 -4.82
C PRO A 3 17.98 1.20 -3.69
N HIS A 4 18.26 1.91 -2.58
CA HIS A 4 17.38 2.06 -1.41
C HIS A 4 17.19 0.86 -0.48
N LEU A 5 17.78 -0.32 -0.76
CA LEU A 5 17.81 -1.39 0.23
C LEU A 5 18.89 -1.12 1.30
N PRO A 6 18.63 -1.44 2.58
CA PRO A 6 19.67 -1.40 3.58
C PRO A 6 20.78 -2.39 3.22
N ASN A 7 22.00 -2.12 3.69
CA ASN A 7 23.08 -3.10 3.59
C ASN A 7 22.63 -4.44 4.24
N PRO A 8 22.92 -5.62 3.68
CA PRO A 8 22.54 -6.89 4.29
C PRO A 8 23.05 -7.09 5.72
N SER A 9 24.13 -6.42 6.12
CA SER A 9 24.65 -6.41 7.50
C SER A 9 23.95 -5.39 8.41
N SER A 10 23.03 -4.57 7.88
CA SER A 10 22.26 -3.60 8.66
C SER A 10 21.25 -4.32 9.54
N PRO A 11 21.01 -3.86 10.78
CA PRO A 11 19.92 -4.38 11.61
C PRO A 11 18.52 -4.12 11.02
N LEU A 12 18.42 -3.23 10.03
CA LEU A 12 17.17 -2.98 9.29
C LEU A 12 16.91 -4.06 8.23
N TRP A 13 17.91 -4.86 7.85
CA TRP A 13 17.73 -5.95 6.91
C TRP A 13 16.94 -7.08 7.59
N LYS A 14 15.80 -7.43 7.01
CA LYS A 14 14.91 -8.49 7.53
C LYS A 14 14.79 -9.61 6.50
N ASN A 15 14.79 -10.85 6.97
CA ASN A 15 14.42 -11.98 6.13
C ASN A 15 12.90 -11.99 5.89
N ARG A 16 12.44 -12.77 4.90
CA ARG A 16 11.02 -12.81 4.50
C ARG A 16 10.10 -13.28 5.64
N SER A 17 10.54 -14.23 6.47
CA SER A 17 9.74 -14.73 7.60
C SER A 17 9.51 -13.67 8.68
N THR A 18 10.52 -12.83 8.96
CA THR A 18 10.39 -11.71 9.89
C THR A 18 9.45 -10.65 9.33
N ILE A 19 9.59 -10.28 8.04
CA ILE A 19 8.68 -9.32 7.40
C ILE A 19 7.23 -9.83 7.45
N ARG A 20 7.01 -11.12 7.17
CA ARG A 20 5.69 -11.75 7.27
C ARG A 20 5.12 -11.61 8.69
N HIS A 21 5.89 -11.96 9.71
CA HIS A 21 5.47 -11.88 11.10
C HIS A 21 5.15 -10.44 11.53
N ASP A 22 6.00 -9.48 11.17
CA ASP A 22 5.77 -8.07 11.46
C ASP A 22 4.48 -7.54 10.80
N LEU A 23 4.15 -8.04 9.60
CA LEU A 23 2.89 -7.69 8.93
C LEU A 23 1.68 -8.36 9.58
N GLU A 24 1.80 -9.60 10.04
CA GLU A 24 0.75 -10.26 10.83
C GLU A 24 0.47 -9.47 12.12
N GLU A 25 1.51 -9.02 12.82
CA GLU A 25 1.37 -8.14 13.99
C GLU A 25 0.77 -6.77 13.62
N PHE A 26 1.23 -6.17 12.52
CA PHE A 26 0.74 -4.86 12.06
C PHE A 26 -0.74 -4.87 11.67
N PHE A 27 -1.21 -5.91 10.98
CA PHE A 27 -2.62 -6.07 10.64
C PHE A 27 -3.45 -6.55 11.83
N GLY A 28 -2.86 -7.29 12.77
CA GLY A 28 -3.56 -7.88 13.91
C GLY A 28 -4.76 -8.72 13.48
N ASP A 29 -5.83 -8.68 14.26
CA ASP A 29 -7.10 -9.37 13.99
C ASP A 29 -8.12 -8.50 13.24
N ASP A 30 -7.71 -7.38 12.63
CA ASP A 30 -8.62 -6.44 11.95
C ASP A 30 -9.21 -7.05 10.68
N ASP A 31 -10.50 -7.39 10.71
CA ASP A 31 -11.26 -7.91 9.58
C ASP A 31 -11.68 -6.83 8.55
N HIS A 32 -11.35 -5.57 8.81
CA HIS A 32 -11.64 -4.41 7.95
C HIS A 32 -10.42 -3.86 7.21
N VAL A 33 -9.31 -4.61 7.14
CA VAL A 33 -8.11 -4.22 6.40
C VAL A 33 -8.47 -3.86 4.95
N ARG A 34 -7.97 -2.71 4.50
CA ARG A 34 -8.11 -2.25 3.12
C ARG A 34 -6.75 -1.92 2.53
N LEU A 35 -6.35 -2.72 1.54
CA LEU A 35 -5.12 -2.49 0.80
C LEU A 35 -5.37 -1.48 -0.33
N TRP A 36 -4.50 -0.48 -0.40
CA TRP A 36 -4.46 0.54 -1.45
C TRP A 36 -3.03 0.70 -1.94
N ALA A 37 -2.83 0.77 -3.25
CA ALA A 37 -1.54 1.03 -3.84
C ALA A 37 -1.70 1.84 -5.14
N TRP A 38 -0.62 2.51 -5.54
CA TRP A 38 -0.58 3.26 -6.79
C TRP A 38 0.05 2.38 -7.89
N VAL A 39 -0.76 1.90 -8.83
CA VAL A 39 -0.33 0.91 -9.85
C VAL A 39 0.16 -0.39 -9.19
N GLY A 40 -0.69 -0.94 -8.32
CA GLY A 40 -0.31 -1.90 -7.28
C GLY A 40 -0.24 -3.37 -7.66
N ALA A 41 -0.26 -3.72 -8.96
CA ALA A 41 -0.42 -5.10 -9.38
C ALA A 41 0.75 -6.00 -8.91
N TYR A 42 1.99 -5.55 -9.12
CA TYR A 42 3.17 -6.27 -8.65
C TYR A 42 3.36 -6.16 -7.14
N ASP A 43 3.02 -5.03 -6.53
CA ASP A 43 3.05 -4.85 -5.07
C ASP A 43 2.17 -5.89 -4.36
N HIS A 44 0.97 -6.14 -4.91
CA HIS A 44 0.06 -7.15 -4.36
C HIS A 44 0.67 -8.55 -4.43
N ILE A 45 1.30 -8.92 -5.55
CA ILE A 45 1.96 -10.23 -5.68
C ILE A 45 3.14 -10.34 -4.72
N CYS A 46 4.00 -9.32 -4.62
CA CYS A 46 5.12 -9.29 -3.70
C CYS A 46 4.68 -9.46 -2.24
N LEU A 47 3.58 -8.80 -1.84
CA LEU A 47 2.97 -8.95 -0.53
C LEU A 47 2.48 -10.39 -0.30
N VAL A 48 1.63 -10.91 -1.18
CA VAL A 48 1.02 -12.24 -1.03
C VAL A 48 2.08 -13.35 -1.00
N GLN A 49 3.14 -13.22 -1.78
CA GLN A 49 4.25 -14.18 -1.81
C GLN A 49 5.02 -14.29 -0.49
N LEU A 50 4.82 -13.39 0.48
CA LEU A 50 5.36 -13.59 1.83
C LEU A 50 4.71 -14.80 2.52
N TRP A 51 3.47 -15.14 2.18
CA TRP A 51 2.75 -16.32 2.67
C TRP A 51 2.83 -17.52 1.72
N GLY A 52 3.35 -17.34 0.50
CA GLY A 52 3.42 -18.39 -0.50
C GLY A 52 2.38 -18.16 -1.59
N ILE A 53 1.28 -18.94 -1.56
CA ILE A 53 0.18 -18.79 -2.52
C ILE A 53 -0.99 -18.04 -1.90
N MET A 54 -1.92 -17.58 -2.75
CA MET A 54 -3.09 -16.81 -2.31
C MET A 54 -3.99 -17.57 -1.31
N GLN A 55 -3.95 -18.90 -1.32
CA GLN A 55 -4.69 -19.75 -0.37
C GLN A 55 -4.13 -19.66 1.06
N ASP A 56 -2.84 -19.39 1.20
CA ASP A 56 -2.14 -19.32 2.49
C ASP A 56 -2.26 -17.94 3.15
N LEU A 57 -2.83 -16.96 2.45
CA LEU A 57 -2.98 -15.60 2.96
C LEU A 57 -3.94 -15.59 4.18
N PRO A 58 -3.59 -14.94 5.30
CA PRO A 58 -4.48 -14.78 6.44
C PRO A 58 -5.86 -14.23 6.04
N ARG A 59 -6.94 -14.71 6.68
CA ARG A 59 -8.32 -14.41 6.26
C ARG A 59 -8.65 -12.91 6.30
N ASN A 60 -8.06 -12.19 7.24
CA ASN A 60 -8.25 -10.76 7.41
C ASN A 60 -7.55 -9.90 6.34
N ILE A 61 -6.55 -10.44 5.62
CA ILE A 61 -5.89 -9.72 4.54
C ILE A 61 -6.70 -9.88 3.22
N PRO A 62 -7.10 -8.78 2.55
CA PRO A 62 -7.84 -8.83 1.30
C PRO A 62 -7.08 -9.52 0.17
N ARG A 63 -7.80 -10.30 -0.65
CA ARG A 63 -7.26 -10.95 -1.88
C ARG A 63 -7.13 -9.99 -3.08
N PHE A 64 -7.34 -8.70 -2.84
CA PHE A 64 -7.17 -7.67 -3.85
C PHE A 64 -6.65 -6.39 -3.21
N THR A 65 -5.89 -5.62 -3.98
CA THR A 65 -5.48 -4.26 -3.63
C THR A 65 -6.28 -3.28 -4.48
N ARG A 66 -6.84 -2.24 -3.84
CA ARG A 66 -7.57 -1.18 -4.54
C ARG A 66 -6.58 -0.30 -5.31
N GLU A 67 -6.91 -0.05 -6.59
CA GLU A 67 -6.05 0.70 -7.49
C GLU A 67 -6.26 2.21 -7.33
N MET A 68 -5.31 2.86 -6.67
CA MET A 68 -5.42 4.27 -6.30
C MET A 68 -5.29 5.21 -7.51
N LYS A 69 -4.51 4.85 -8.54
CA LYS A 69 -4.44 5.63 -9.79
C LYS A 69 -5.79 5.61 -10.50
N HIS A 70 -6.51 4.49 -10.46
CA HIS A 70 -7.85 4.40 -11.00
C HIS A 70 -8.81 5.28 -10.21
N ALA A 71 -8.78 5.23 -8.87
CA ALA A 71 -9.58 6.13 -8.04
C ALA A 71 -9.31 7.62 -8.34
N TRP A 72 -8.04 8.01 -8.52
CA TRP A 72 -7.65 9.37 -8.91
C TRP A 72 -8.22 9.79 -10.28
N VAL A 73 -8.17 8.90 -11.28
CA VAL A 73 -8.80 9.14 -12.59
C VAL A 73 -10.31 9.29 -12.44
N PHE A 74 -10.94 8.41 -11.66
CA PHE A 74 -12.39 8.38 -11.46
C PHE A 74 -12.92 9.67 -10.82
N VAL A 75 -12.20 10.24 -9.85
CA VAL A 75 -12.61 11.51 -9.21
C VAL A 75 -12.28 12.75 -10.03
N GLY A 76 -11.77 12.60 -11.25
CA GLY A 76 -11.50 13.71 -12.19
C GLY A 76 -10.09 14.27 -12.11
N ARG A 77 -9.10 13.48 -11.68
CA ARG A 77 -7.67 13.83 -11.66
C ARG A 77 -7.33 15.14 -10.93
N PRO A 78 -7.78 15.33 -9.68
CA PRO A 78 -7.43 16.53 -8.91
C PRO A 78 -5.92 16.68 -8.76
N ALA A 79 -5.46 17.91 -8.54
CA ALA A 79 -4.05 18.18 -8.23
C ALA A 79 -3.63 17.40 -6.97
N LEU A 80 -2.50 16.70 -7.08
CA LEU A 80 -1.93 15.90 -6.00
C LEU A 80 -0.77 16.65 -5.34
N PRO A 81 -0.38 16.29 -4.10
CA PRO A 81 0.83 16.81 -3.49
C PRO A 81 2.07 16.54 -4.37
N PRO A 82 3.12 17.36 -4.29
CA PRO A 82 4.36 17.11 -5.01
C PRO A 82 4.98 15.77 -4.60
N VAL A 83 5.72 15.17 -5.53
CA VAL A 83 6.46 13.92 -5.28
C VAL A 83 7.53 14.19 -4.22
N PRO A 84 7.69 13.32 -3.20
CA PRO A 84 8.70 13.49 -2.17
C PRO A 84 10.12 13.37 -2.73
N GLU A 85 11.09 14.01 -2.09
CA GLU A 85 12.51 13.97 -2.51
C GLU A 85 13.10 12.56 -2.46
N ASN A 86 12.64 11.73 -1.52
CA ASN A 86 13.06 10.34 -1.34
C ASN A 86 12.11 9.34 -2.01
N ALA A 87 11.59 9.67 -3.19
CA ALA A 87 10.86 8.71 -4.02
C ALA A 87 11.69 7.43 -4.26
N HIS A 88 11.01 6.29 -4.41
CA HIS A 88 11.60 4.95 -4.45
C HIS A 88 12.09 4.39 -3.10
N ASP A 89 11.92 5.14 -2.00
CA ASP A 89 11.78 4.57 -0.67
C ASP A 89 10.33 4.11 -0.45
N ALA A 90 10.14 2.81 -0.18
CA ALA A 90 8.80 2.23 -0.09
C ALA A 90 7.92 2.84 1.02
N LEU A 91 8.51 3.29 2.14
CA LEU A 91 7.78 3.93 3.23
C LEU A 91 7.40 5.36 2.85
N ALA A 92 8.29 6.09 2.19
CA ALA A 92 8.00 7.42 1.64
C ALA A 92 6.87 7.36 0.61
N ASP A 93 6.92 6.39 -0.29
CA ASP A 93 5.89 6.15 -1.30
C ASP A 93 4.55 5.78 -0.66
N ALA A 94 4.54 4.92 0.36
CA ALA A 94 3.33 4.57 1.11
C ALA A 94 2.70 5.78 1.82
N ARG A 95 3.52 6.64 2.46
CA ARG A 95 3.04 7.88 3.09
C ARG A 95 2.49 8.87 2.08
N HIS A 96 3.17 9.02 0.94
CA HIS A 96 2.69 9.85 -0.15
C HIS A 96 1.39 9.29 -0.75
N ASN A 97 1.24 7.96 -0.79
CA ASN A 97 0.00 7.33 -1.21
C ASN A 97 -1.19 7.69 -0.29
N VAL A 98 -1.00 7.71 1.03
CA VAL A 98 -2.02 8.21 1.97
C VAL A 98 -2.41 9.65 1.68
N ALA A 99 -1.45 10.53 1.38
CA ALA A 99 -1.73 11.92 1.04
C ALA A 99 -2.56 12.06 -0.24
N LYS A 100 -2.22 11.30 -1.30
CA LYS A 100 -3.00 11.21 -2.54
C LYS A 100 -4.41 10.68 -2.30
N PHE A 101 -4.55 9.64 -1.48
CA PHE A 101 -5.85 9.08 -1.11
C PHE A 101 -6.74 10.11 -0.43
N LYS A 102 -6.22 10.86 0.55
CA LYS A 102 -6.98 11.91 1.26
C LYS A 102 -7.53 12.97 0.30
N VAL A 103 -6.76 13.38 -0.70
CA VAL A 103 -7.24 14.30 -1.75
C VAL A 103 -8.37 13.66 -2.55
N CYS A 104 -8.19 12.42 -3.01
CA CYS A 104 -9.19 11.73 -3.82
C CYS A 104 -10.49 11.49 -3.03
N ALA A 105 -10.38 11.04 -1.77
CA ALA A 105 -11.50 10.78 -0.88
C ALA A 105 -12.31 12.06 -0.61
N ARG A 106 -11.63 13.20 -0.37
CA ARG A 106 -12.30 14.50 -0.21
C ARG A 106 -13.09 14.88 -1.45
N VAL A 107 -12.47 14.83 -2.64
CA VAL A 107 -13.15 15.19 -3.90
C VAL A 107 -14.31 14.24 -4.20
N PHE A 108 -14.15 12.94 -3.93
CA PHE A 108 -15.22 11.96 -4.09
C PHE A 108 -16.42 12.28 -3.19
N LYS A 109 -16.16 12.59 -1.92
CA LYS A 109 -17.19 12.98 -0.94
C LYS A 109 -17.91 14.27 -1.32
N GLU A 110 -17.17 15.28 -1.76
CA GLU A 110 -17.74 16.55 -2.25
C GLU A 110 -18.68 16.34 -3.44
N LYS A 111 -18.36 15.39 -4.34
CA LYS A 111 -19.16 15.11 -5.55
C LYS A 111 -20.37 14.20 -5.31
N THR A 112 -20.27 13.26 -4.38
CA THR A 112 -21.23 12.14 -4.26
C THR A 112 -21.96 12.08 -2.92
N GLY A 113 -21.45 12.77 -1.90
CA GLY A 113 -21.89 12.59 -0.50
C GLY A 113 -21.45 11.26 0.13
N MET A 114 -20.71 10.41 -0.58
CA MET A 114 -20.29 9.07 -0.13
C MET A 114 -18.81 9.04 0.25
N GLU A 115 -18.42 8.03 1.04
CA GLU A 115 -17.02 7.76 1.37
C GLU A 115 -16.35 6.88 0.30
N LEU A 116 -15.11 7.21 -0.05
CA LEU A 116 -14.30 6.38 -0.95
C LEU A 116 -13.87 5.12 -0.20
N LYS A 117 -14.37 3.96 -0.62
CA LYS A 117 -14.20 2.69 0.09
C LYS A 117 -13.07 1.82 -0.41
#